data_AF-A0A534TUJ0-F1
#
_entry.id   AF-A0A534TUJ0-F1
#
_cell.length_a   1.000
_cell.length_b   1.000
_cell.length_c   1.000
_cell.angle_alpha   90.00
_cell.angle_beta   90.00
_cell.angle_gamma   90.00
#
_symmetry.space_group_name_H-M   'P 1'
#
loop_
_entity.id
_entity.type
_entity.pdbx_description
1 polymer ?
#
loop_
_entity_poly.entity_id
_entity_poly.type
_entity_poly.pdbx_seq_one_letter_code
_entity_poly.pdbx_strand_id
1 'polypeptide(L)'
;MKRHTLRGFCLAVCLGAGSTAWWLASPAGAQQGFSQKSLRGEYVFALDGYTIQGDTGQHQPFAWAGKETYDGAGHVAGVFTASYNGEIVHRTYTGTYTVNPDGTGSTLLTDSNGDVTHFDIFIRKGRDEVSYVETDPGVVSSGYERRR
;
A
#
# COMPACT_ATOMS: atom_id res chain seq x y z
N MET A 1 56.95 -50.40 1.54
CA MET A 1 57.41 -49.10 1.01
C MET A 1 57.20 -48.04 2.09
N LYS A 2 58.28 -47.33 2.48
CA LYS A 2 58.41 -45.98 3.09
C LYS A 2 57.33 -45.54 4.12
N ARG A 3 57.61 -45.51 5.44
CA ARG A 3 58.38 -44.51 6.25
C ARG A 3 57.65 -43.16 6.47
N HIS A 4 57.37 -42.86 7.76
CA HIS A 4 57.49 -41.56 8.48
C HIS A 4 56.66 -40.36 7.93
N THR A 5 56.34 -39.24 8.58
CA THR A 5 56.74 -38.47 9.79
C THR A 5 55.78 -37.24 9.82
N LEU A 6 55.22 -36.84 10.96
CA LEU A 6 55.55 -35.64 11.78
C LEU A 6 55.17 -34.23 11.26
N ARG A 7 54.53 -33.49 12.18
CA ARG A 7 54.71 -32.07 12.60
C ARG A 7 54.23 -30.91 11.71
N GLY A 8 53.59 -29.94 12.38
CA GLY A 8 53.41 -28.58 11.87
C GLY A 8 52.61 -27.65 12.78
N PHE A 9 52.96 -27.54 14.06
CA PHE A 9 52.50 -26.44 14.92
C PHE A 9 53.28 -25.18 14.50
N CYS A 10 52.62 -24.23 13.86
CA CYS A 10 53.17 -22.89 13.64
C CYS A 10 52.40 -21.89 14.49
N LEU A 11 52.95 -21.62 15.66
CA LEU A 11 52.66 -20.44 16.46
C LEU A 11 53.23 -19.23 15.72
N ALA A 12 52.39 -18.32 15.25
CA ALA A 12 52.80 -16.98 14.85
C ALA A 12 52.11 -15.97 15.76
N VAL A 13 52.78 -15.66 16.87
CA VAL A 13 52.57 -14.42 17.62
C VAL A 13 53.30 -13.31 16.87
N CYS A 14 52.56 -12.34 16.37
CA CYS A 14 53.08 -11.00 16.12
C CYS A 14 52.10 -9.99 16.72
N LEU A 15 52.47 -9.44 17.87
CA LEU A 15 51.93 -8.21 18.42
C LEU A 15 52.43 -7.04 17.57
N GLY A 16 51.51 -6.24 17.04
CA GLY A 16 51.79 -4.97 16.38
C GLY A 16 50.50 -4.18 16.19
N ALA A 17 50.36 -3.09 16.95
CA ALA A 17 49.31 -2.04 16.96
C ALA A 17 48.33 -2.07 15.75
N GLY A 18 47.04 -2.38 15.91
CA GLY A 18 46.02 -1.55 16.57
C GLY A 18 45.85 -0.24 15.77
N SER A 19 44.90 -0.03 14.85
CA SER A 19 43.53 -0.53 14.74
C SER A 19 43.07 -0.43 13.28
N THR A 20 42.84 -1.55 12.59
CA THR A 20 41.97 -1.54 11.42
C THR A 20 40.54 -1.51 11.94
N ALA A 21 39.93 -0.33 11.95
CA ALA A 21 38.50 -0.21 12.16
C ALA A 21 37.82 -0.96 11.00
N TRP A 22 37.46 -2.22 11.22
CA TRP A 22 36.44 -2.90 10.45
C TRP A 22 35.15 -2.14 10.75
N TRP A 23 34.90 -1.07 10.01
CA TRP A 23 33.55 -0.56 9.88
C TRP A 23 32.75 -1.71 9.31
N LEU A 24 32.05 -2.43 10.18
CA LEU A 24 30.86 -3.17 9.81
C LEU A 24 29.91 -2.10 9.29
N ALA A 25 30.01 -1.79 8.00
CA ALA A 25 28.89 -1.26 7.26
C ALA A 25 27.78 -2.28 7.53
N SER A 26 26.89 -1.93 8.44
CA SER A 26 25.64 -2.66 8.60
C SER A 26 25.07 -2.73 7.20
N PRO A 27 24.66 -3.91 6.69
CA PRO A 27 23.89 -3.91 5.46
C PRO A 27 22.70 -3.01 5.77
N ALA A 28 22.64 -1.84 5.11
CA ALA A 28 21.45 -1.04 5.12
C ALA A 28 20.36 -2.00 4.71
N GLY A 29 19.52 -2.41 5.66
CA GLY A 29 18.45 -3.36 5.39
C GLY A 29 17.72 -2.78 4.20
N ALA A 30 17.77 -3.48 3.06
CA ALA A 30 17.03 -3.06 1.89
C ALA A 30 15.58 -2.98 2.37
N GLN A 31 15.09 -1.76 2.62
CA GLN A 31 13.70 -1.54 2.92
C GLN A 31 13.00 -2.06 1.68
N GLN A 32 12.46 -3.29 1.75
CA GLN A 32 11.81 -3.86 0.58
C GLN A 32 10.75 -2.85 0.16
N GLY A 33 10.84 -2.42 -1.10
CA GLY A 33 9.94 -1.42 -1.65
C GLY A 33 8.47 -1.82 -1.47
N PHE A 34 7.59 -0.90 -1.81
CA PHE A 34 6.19 -1.25 -1.93
C PHE A 34 5.97 -2.15 -3.16
N SER A 35 4.87 -2.89 -3.11
CA SER A 35 4.39 -3.80 -4.15
C SER A 35 2.93 -4.13 -3.85
N GLN A 36 2.23 -4.84 -4.73
CA GLN A 36 0.84 -5.24 -4.49
C GLN A 36 0.65 -5.98 -3.16
N LYS A 37 1.65 -6.75 -2.71
CA LYS A 37 1.67 -7.45 -1.42
C LYS A 37 1.62 -6.51 -0.20
N SER A 38 1.85 -5.22 -0.39
CA SER A 38 1.73 -4.21 0.67
C SER A 38 0.29 -4.03 1.12
N LEU A 39 -0.65 -4.18 0.18
CA LEU A 39 -2.08 -4.13 0.44
C LEU A 39 -2.60 -5.56 0.46
N ARG A 40 -2.91 -6.06 1.65
CA ARG A 40 -3.46 -7.39 1.84
C ARG A 40 -4.28 -7.44 3.12
N GLY A 41 -5.45 -8.08 3.05
CA GLY A 41 -6.36 -8.21 4.18
C GLY A 41 -7.48 -7.17 4.16
N GLU A 42 -8.22 -7.10 5.25
CA GLU A 42 -9.40 -6.25 5.39
C GLU A 42 -9.04 -4.83 5.85
N TYR A 43 -9.60 -3.83 5.18
CA TYR A 43 -9.48 -2.41 5.50
C TYR A 43 -10.88 -1.82 5.68
N VAL A 44 -11.02 -0.89 6.61
CA VAL A 44 -12.22 -0.08 6.81
C VAL A 44 -11.96 1.34 6.35
N PHE A 45 -12.97 1.98 5.77
CA PHE A 45 -12.83 3.33 5.23
C PHE A 45 -14.07 4.17 5.48
N ALA A 46 -13.87 5.47 5.43
CA ALA A 46 -14.91 6.48 5.31
C ALA A 46 -14.37 7.66 4.50
N LEU A 47 -15.24 8.27 3.71
CA LEU A 47 -14.97 9.45 2.91
C LEU A 47 -16.25 10.25 2.72
N ASP A 48 -16.10 11.53 2.45
CA ASP A 48 -17.18 12.43 2.06
C ASP A 48 -16.66 13.45 1.06
N GLY A 49 -17.59 14.07 0.34
CA GLY A 49 -17.25 14.96 -0.76
C GLY A 49 -18.48 15.49 -1.46
N TYR A 50 -18.25 16.01 -2.66
CA TYR A 50 -19.30 16.54 -3.51
C TYR A 50 -19.09 16.11 -4.96
N THR A 51 -20.18 15.78 -5.65
CA THR A 51 -20.18 15.78 -7.11
C THR A 51 -20.53 17.18 -7.62
N ILE A 52 -19.93 17.55 -8.75
CA ILE A 52 -20.17 18.81 -9.45
C ILE A 52 -21.07 18.47 -10.63
N GLN A 53 -22.34 18.86 -10.54
CA GLN A 53 -23.27 18.70 -11.66
C GLN A 53 -22.81 19.57 -12.83
N GLY A 54 -22.52 18.94 -13.95
CA GLY A 54 -21.76 19.51 -15.07
C GLY A 54 -22.10 20.96 -15.42
N ASP A 55 -23.31 21.21 -15.90
CA ASP A 55 -23.73 22.51 -16.48
C ASP A 55 -24.12 23.56 -15.43
N THR A 56 -24.69 23.14 -14.31
CA THR A 56 -25.15 24.05 -13.25
C THR A 56 -24.06 24.41 -12.24
N GLY A 57 -22.97 23.63 -12.19
CA GLY A 57 -21.95 23.72 -11.15
C GLY A 57 -22.48 23.42 -9.75
N GLN A 58 -23.68 22.86 -9.63
CA GLN A 58 -24.27 22.58 -8.32
C GLN A 58 -23.50 21.46 -7.64
N HIS A 59 -23.18 21.67 -6.37
CA HIS A 59 -22.49 20.69 -5.54
C HIS A 59 -23.54 19.77 -4.90
N GLN A 60 -23.50 18.47 -5.20
CA GLN A 60 -24.30 17.47 -4.51
C GLN A 60 -23.44 16.75 -3.47
N PRO A 61 -23.74 16.87 -2.18
CA PRO A 61 -22.95 16.22 -1.15
C PRO A 61 -23.13 14.71 -1.20
N PHE A 62 -22.07 13.99 -0.87
CA PHE A 62 -22.14 12.57 -0.56
C PHE A 62 -21.25 12.17 0.61
N ALA A 63 -21.56 11.04 1.22
CA ALA A 63 -20.72 10.40 2.24
C ALA A 63 -20.79 8.88 2.10
N TRP A 64 -19.65 8.21 2.15
CA TRP A 64 -19.54 6.76 2.04
C TRP A 64 -18.79 6.20 3.25
N ALA A 65 -19.17 5.00 3.68
CA ALA A 65 -18.41 4.21 4.65
C ALA A 65 -18.56 2.72 4.35
N GLY A 66 -17.50 1.96 4.58
CA GLY A 66 -17.48 0.58 4.18
C GLY A 66 -16.22 -0.16 4.62
N LYS A 67 -16.05 -1.32 3.98
CA LYS A 67 -14.87 -2.15 4.14
C LYS A 67 -14.55 -2.88 2.85
N GLU A 68 -13.29 -3.20 2.69
CA GLU A 68 -12.79 -3.92 1.53
C GLU A 68 -11.66 -4.86 1.89
N THR A 69 -11.35 -5.77 0.97
CA THR A 69 -10.28 -6.74 1.12
C THR A 69 -9.37 -6.68 -0.10
N TYR A 70 -8.09 -6.42 0.16
CA TYR A 70 -7.03 -6.54 -0.83
C TYR A 70 -6.46 -7.97 -0.83
N ASP A 71 -6.26 -8.54 -2.01
CA ASP A 71 -5.73 -9.90 -2.17
C ASP A 71 -4.19 -9.98 -2.07
N GLY A 72 -3.49 -8.86 -2.22
CA GLY A 72 -2.02 -8.82 -2.30
C GLY A 72 -1.46 -9.15 -3.69
N ALA A 73 -2.32 -9.31 -4.69
CA ALA A 73 -2.02 -9.70 -6.07
C ALA A 73 -2.65 -8.76 -7.12
N GLY A 74 -3.29 -7.67 -6.69
CA GLY A 74 -3.80 -6.63 -7.59
C GLY A 74 -5.32 -6.57 -7.72
N HIS A 75 -6.08 -7.32 -6.91
CA HIS A 75 -7.53 -7.23 -6.87
C HIS A 75 -8.04 -6.80 -5.51
N VAL A 76 -9.12 -6.04 -5.54
CA VAL A 76 -9.83 -5.56 -4.36
C VAL A 76 -11.31 -5.84 -4.51
N ALA A 77 -11.98 -6.18 -3.41
CA ALA A 77 -13.42 -6.32 -3.36
C ALA A 77 -13.95 -5.77 -2.04
N GLY A 78 -15.11 -5.13 -2.07
CA GLY A 78 -15.64 -4.45 -0.90
C GLY A 78 -17.14 -4.25 -0.93
N VAL A 79 -17.62 -3.69 0.17
CA VAL A 79 -19.00 -3.28 0.38
C VAL A 79 -19.00 -1.89 1.01
N PHE A 80 -19.95 -1.06 0.60
CA PHE A 80 -20.14 0.25 1.20
C PHE A 80 -21.62 0.63 1.28
N THR A 81 -21.88 1.55 2.20
CA THR A 81 -23.11 2.34 2.23
C THR A 81 -22.75 3.75 1.79
N ALA A 82 -23.55 4.32 0.91
CA ALA A 82 -23.42 5.70 0.48
C ALA A 82 -24.71 6.48 0.77
N SER A 83 -24.53 7.74 1.14
CA SER A 83 -25.58 8.75 1.20
C SER A 83 -25.30 9.79 0.12
N TYR A 84 -26.20 9.94 -0.85
CA TYR A 84 -26.14 10.98 -1.88
C TYR A 84 -27.27 11.97 -1.63
N ASN A 85 -26.94 13.20 -1.21
CA ASN A 85 -27.94 14.21 -0.85
C ASN A 85 -29.05 13.68 0.09
N GLY A 86 -28.69 12.76 1.00
CA GLY A 86 -29.61 12.10 1.94
C GLY A 86 -30.28 10.82 1.44
N GLU A 87 -30.13 10.46 0.17
CA GLU A 87 -30.58 9.17 -0.37
C GLU A 87 -29.57 8.07 -0.06
N ILE A 88 -30.03 6.98 0.56
CA ILE A 88 -29.16 5.89 1.01
C ILE A 88 -29.15 4.74 0.00
N VAL A 89 -27.95 4.34 -0.41
CA VAL A 89 -27.71 3.15 -1.24
C VAL A 89 -26.69 2.22 -0.60
N HIS A 90 -26.83 0.92 -0.88
CA HIS A 90 -25.91 -0.12 -0.44
C HIS A 90 -25.36 -0.81 -1.67
N ARG A 91 -24.04 -0.94 -1.75
CA ARG A 91 -23.34 -1.45 -2.93
C ARG A 91 -22.25 -2.43 -2.55
N THR A 92 -22.01 -3.37 -3.44
CA THR A 92 -20.77 -4.15 -3.48
C THR A 92 -19.93 -3.65 -4.65
N TYR A 93 -18.62 -3.84 -4.60
CA TYR A 93 -17.74 -3.54 -5.73
C TYR A 93 -16.58 -4.51 -5.82
N THR A 94 -16.02 -4.59 -7.02
CA THR A 94 -14.75 -5.27 -7.30
C THR A 94 -13.87 -4.32 -8.10
N GLY A 95 -12.56 -4.52 -8.04
CA GLY A 95 -11.64 -3.65 -8.74
C GLY A 95 -10.25 -4.23 -8.87
N THR A 96 -9.38 -3.45 -9.51
CA THR A 96 -7.96 -3.71 -9.61
C THR A 96 -7.16 -2.58 -9.01
N TYR A 97 -5.95 -2.89 -8.55
CA TYR A 97 -5.03 -1.88 -8.03
C TYR A 97 -3.58 -2.18 -8.43
N THR A 98 -2.82 -1.10 -8.54
CA THR A 98 -1.38 -1.12 -8.77
C THR A 98 -0.64 -0.54 -7.58
N VAL A 99 0.62 -0.95 -7.39
CA VAL A 99 1.48 -0.38 -6.35
C VAL A 99 2.89 -0.25 -6.90
N ASN A 100 3.38 0.98 -6.94
CA ASN A 100 4.74 1.32 -7.32
C ASN A 100 5.71 1.12 -6.14
N PRO A 101 7.01 0.92 -6.39
CA PRO A 101 8.01 0.72 -5.33
C PRO A 101 8.12 1.85 -4.30
N ASP A 102 7.71 3.07 -4.65
CA ASP A 102 7.72 4.26 -3.80
C ASP A 102 6.49 4.40 -2.89
N GLY A 103 5.50 3.52 -3.03
CA GLY A 103 4.27 3.52 -2.24
C GLY A 103 3.12 4.30 -2.86
N THR A 104 3.29 4.83 -4.07
CA THR A 104 2.20 5.34 -4.90
C THR A 104 1.49 4.20 -5.64
N GLY A 105 0.30 4.46 -6.16
CA GLY A 105 -0.42 3.52 -7.00
C GLY A 105 -1.73 4.11 -7.50
N SER A 106 -2.54 3.26 -8.11
CA SER A 106 -3.89 3.59 -8.53
C SER A 106 -4.85 2.44 -8.30
N THR A 107 -6.13 2.76 -8.18
CA THR A 107 -7.23 1.80 -8.05
C THR A 107 -8.33 2.14 -9.06
N LEU A 108 -8.90 1.10 -9.67
CA LEU A 108 -10.11 1.17 -10.48
C LEU A 108 -11.14 0.25 -9.84
N LEU A 109 -12.30 0.82 -9.48
CA LEU A 109 -13.41 0.07 -8.87
C LEU A 109 -14.62 0.06 -9.80
N THR A 110 -15.36 -1.04 -9.81
CA THR A 110 -16.65 -1.17 -10.47
C THR A 110 -17.67 -1.66 -9.47
N ASP A 111 -18.71 -0.87 -9.23
CA ASP A 111 -19.75 -1.20 -8.28
C ASP A 111 -20.84 -2.12 -8.88
N SER A 112 -21.75 -2.59 -8.03
CA SER A 112 -22.87 -3.47 -8.43
C SER A 112 -23.88 -2.83 -9.38
N ASN A 113 -23.83 -1.51 -9.59
CA ASN A 113 -24.63 -0.77 -10.56
C ASN A 113 -23.89 -0.63 -11.91
N GLY A 114 -22.61 -1.01 -11.97
CA GLY A 114 -21.75 -0.88 -13.13
C GLY A 114 -21.02 0.46 -13.19
N ASP A 115 -21.10 1.28 -12.15
CA ASP A 115 -20.39 2.57 -12.08
C ASP A 115 -18.91 2.33 -11.84
N VAL A 116 -18.06 2.98 -12.63
CA VAL A 116 -16.60 2.85 -12.57
C VAL A 116 -16.01 4.10 -11.93
N THR A 117 -15.15 3.91 -10.93
CA THR A 117 -14.45 5.00 -10.24
C THR A 117 -12.94 4.78 -10.23
N HIS A 118 -12.18 5.87 -10.35
CA HIS A 118 -10.72 5.87 -10.40
C HIS A 118 -10.11 6.66 -9.24
N PHE A 119 -9.04 6.12 -8.66
CA PHE A 119 -8.34 6.74 -7.54
C PHE A 119 -6.83 6.68 -7.73
N ASP A 120 -6.16 7.73 -7.28
CA ASP A 120 -4.74 7.67 -6.94
C ASP A 120 -4.60 7.31 -5.46
N ILE A 121 -3.66 6.42 -5.13
CA ILE A 121 -3.44 5.92 -3.78
C ILE A 121 -2.01 6.16 -3.29
N PHE A 122 -1.87 6.37 -1.99
CA PHE A 122 -0.59 6.58 -1.31
C PHE A 122 -0.53 5.74 -0.03
N ILE A 123 0.38 4.79 0.01
CA ILE A 123 0.47 3.80 1.08
C ILE A 123 1.41 4.31 2.17
N ARG A 124 0.92 4.34 3.42
CA ARG A 124 1.74 4.66 4.59
C ARG A 124 2.89 3.64 4.74
N LYS A 125 4.05 4.07 5.23
CA LYS A 125 5.21 3.17 5.48
C LYS A 125 4.88 1.91 6.30
N GLY A 126 3.92 2.00 7.22
CA GLY A 126 3.43 0.88 8.04
C GLY A 126 2.59 -0.15 7.27
N ARG A 127 2.16 0.18 6.04
CA ARG A 127 1.26 -0.62 5.18
C ARG A 127 -0.11 -0.88 5.82
N ASP A 128 -0.45 -0.12 6.85
CA ASP A 128 -1.65 -0.23 7.67
C ASP A 128 -2.68 0.86 7.37
N GLU A 129 -2.32 1.83 6.54
CA GLU A 129 -3.19 2.94 6.11
C GLU A 129 -2.85 3.30 4.66
N VAL A 130 -3.88 3.61 3.87
CA VAL A 130 -3.75 4.18 2.54
C VAL A 130 -4.59 5.44 2.49
N SER A 131 -4.02 6.52 1.97
CA SER A 131 -4.79 7.71 1.59
C SER A 131 -5.08 7.67 0.10
N TYR A 132 -6.25 8.13 -0.30
CA TYR A 132 -6.65 8.16 -1.70
C TYR A 132 -7.38 9.45 -2.06
N VAL A 133 -7.38 9.75 -3.35
CA VAL A 133 -8.15 10.84 -3.96
C VAL A 133 -8.83 10.32 -5.21
N GLU A 134 -10.10 10.66 -5.40
CA GLU A 134 -10.84 10.31 -6.61
C GLU A 134 -10.37 11.19 -7.76
N THR A 135 -10.12 10.58 -8.93
CA THR A 135 -9.52 11.25 -10.09
C THR A 135 -10.50 11.47 -11.24
N ASP A 136 -11.74 11.01 -11.09
CA ASP A 136 -12.78 11.23 -12.08
C ASP A 136 -13.23 12.71 -12.15
N PRO A 137 -13.44 13.26 -13.35
CA PRO A 137 -13.93 14.62 -13.49
C PRO A 137 -15.30 14.83 -12.83
N GLY A 138 -15.48 16.01 -12.22
CA GLY A 138 -16.75 16.36 -11.60
C GLY A 138 -16.97 15.74 -10.22
N VAL A 139 -15.91 15.21 -9.59
CA VAL A 139 -15.96 14.76 -8.20
C VAL A 139 -14.84 15.41 -7.40
N VAL A 140 -15.15 15.81 -6.16
CA VAL A 140 -14.19 16.34 -5.19
C VAL A 140 -14.28 15.48 -3.94
N SER A 141 -13.34 14.55 -3.80
CA SER A 141 -13.36 13.56 -2.72
C SER A 141 -11.97 13.00 -2.44
N SER A 142 -11.69 12.76 -1.16
CA SER A 142 -10.49 12.06 -0.70
C SER A 142 -10.79 11.39 0.63
N GLY A 143 -10.00 10.39 0.98
CA GLY A 143 -10.22 9.67 2.22
C GLY A 143 -9.03 8.83 2.64
N TYR A 144 -9.27 8.02 3.67
CA TYR A 144 -8.32 7.06 4.17
C TYR A 144 -9.01 5.73 4.40
N GLU A 145 -8.28 4.65 4.13
CA GLU A 145 -8.62 3.29 4.55
C GLU A 145 -7.57 2.80 5.54
N ARG A 146 -8.01 2.06 6.56
CA ARG A 146 -7.16 1.56 7.65
C ARG A 146 -7.36 0.08 7.82
N ARG A 147 -6.24 -0.65 7.97
CA ARG A 147 -6.26 -2.10 8.20
C ARG A 147 -6.98 -2.41 9.52
N ARG A 148 -7.83 -3.43 9.49
CA ARG A 148 -8.54 -3.94 10.67
C ARG A 148 -7.68 -4.82 11.57
#